data_AF-A0A4R4XTM2-F1
#
_entry.id   AF-A0A4R4XTM2-F1
#
_cell.length_a   1.000
_cell.length_b   1.000
_cell.length_c   1.000
_cell.angle_alpha   90.00
_cell.angle_beta   90.00
_cell.angle_gamma   90.00
#
_symmetry.space_group_name_H-M   'P 1'
#
loop_
_entity.id
_entity.type
_entity.pdbx_description
1 polymer ?
#
loop_
_entity_poly.entity_id
_entity_poly.type
_entity_poly.pdbx_seq_one_letter_code
_entity_poly.pdbx_strand_id
1 'polypeptide(L)' 'MADLVRTTLGLTAQTAVTVQELACAEPGCAPIETKIAVLDEAPRRWTLHAPVSEVDDEVVRKILTTRPEGENEPR' A
#
# COMPACT_ATOMS: atom_id res chain seq x y z
N MET A 1 7.57 -6.99 1.06
CA MET A 1 6.37 -6.23 0.65
C MET A 1 6.45 -5.61 -0.75
N ALA A 2 7.46 -4.81 -1.12
CA ALA A 2 7.49 -4.20 -2.46
C ALA A 2 7.41 -5.22 -3.61
N ASP A 3 8.10 -6.36 -3.51
CA ASP A 3 8.04 -7.43 -4.51
C ASP A 3 6.69 -8.16 -4.54
N LEU A 4 6.03 -8.28 -3.38
CA LEU A 4 4.65 -8.79 -3.31
C LEU A 4 3.71 -7.87 -4.09
N VAL A 5 3.83 -6.54 -3.93
CA VAL A 5 3.02 -5.56 -4.67
C VAL A 5 3.25 -5.71 -6.17
N ARG A 6 4.52 -5.76 -6.61
CA ARG A 6 4.85 -5.95 -8.03
C ARG A 6 4.26 -7.24 -8.59
N THR A 7 4.48 -8.35 -7.89
CA THR A 7 3.99 -9.66 -8.33
C THR A 7 2.47 -9.71 -8.37
N THR A 8 1.79 -9.16 -7.37
CA THR A 8 0.32 -9.17 -7.28
C THR A 8 -0.33 -8.31 -8.35
N LEU A 9 0.26 -7.16 -8.68
CA LEU A 9 -0.26 -6.23 -9.67
C LEU A 9 0.32 -6.44 -11.09
N GLY A 10 1.17 -7.46 -11.30
CA GLY A 10 1.81 -7.72 -12.59
C GLY A 10 2.75 -6.62 -13.07
N LEU A 11 3.40 -5.90 -12.14
CA LEU A 11 4.30 -4.79 -12.45
C LEU A 11 5.71 -5.28 -12.79
N THR A 12 6.42 -4.49 -13.59
CA THR A 12 7.82 -4.76 -13.89
C THR A 12 8.72 -4.48 -12.68
N ALA A 13 9.91 -5.08 -12.65
CA ALA A 13 10.92 -4.79 -11.62
C ALA A 13 11.37 -3.32 -11.62
N GLN A 14 11.21 -2.61 -12.74
CA GLN A 14 11.56 -1.20 -12.88
C GLN A 14 10.49 -0.27 -12.31
N THR A 15 9.27 -0.77 -12.09
CA THR A 15 8.19 0.04 -11.51
C THR A 15 8.53 0.38 -10.06
N ALA A 16 8.54 1.68 -9.76
CA ALA A 16 8.84 2.18 -8.45
C ALA A 16 7.68 1.86 -7.50
N VAL A 17 7.99 1.13 -6.44
CA VAL A 17 7.06 0.79 -5.36
C VAL A 17 7.69 1.26 -4.06
N THR A 18 6.96 2.07 -3.31
CA THR A 18 7.36 2.56 -1.99
C THR A 18 6.47 1.93 -0.93
N VAL A 19 7.07 1.60 0.21
CA VAL A 19 6.40 1.13 1.42
C VAL A 19 6.96 1.98 2.55
N GLN A 20 6.10 2.75 3.21
CA GLN A 20 6.50 3.73 4.21
C GLN A 20 5.62 3.59 5.44
N GLU A 21 6.23 3.61 6.61
CA GLU A 21 5.51 3.75 7.87
C GLU A 21 5.40 5.23 8.24
N LEU A 22 4.20 5.67 8.59
CA LEU A 22 3.92 7.03 9.01
C LEU A 22 3.18 7.00 10.35
N ALA A 23 3.52 7.94 11.23
CA ALA A 23 2.72 8.14 12.42
C ALA A 23 1.36 8.73 12.05
N CYS A 24 0.28 8.13 12.54
CA CYS A 24 -1.04 8.71 12.40
C CYS A 24 -1.26 9.75 13.49
N ALA A 25 -1.45 11.01 13.10
CA ALA A 25 -1.67 12.12 14.05
C ALA A 25 -3.15 12.30 14.44
N GLU A 26 -4.05 11.45 13.92
CA GLU A 26 -5.49 11.59 14.12
C GLU A 26 -5.95 10.90 15.42
N PRO A 27 -6.85 11.54 16.21
CA PRO A 27 -7.39 10.94 17.42
C PRO A 27 -8.10 9.59 17.13
N GLY A 28 -7.67 8.53 17.81
CA GLY A 28 -8.25 7.19 17.68
C GLY A 28 -7.69 6.35 16.53
N CYS A 29 -6.73 6.87 15.78
CA CYS A 29 -6.02 6.13 14.74
C CYS A 29 -4.93 5.23 15.33
N ALA A 30 -4.54 4.18 14.60
CA ALA A 30 -3.36 3.38 14.94
C ALA A 30 -2.13 4.30 15.00
N PRO A 31 -1.22 4.15 15.97
CA PRO A 31 -0.08 5.05 16.12
C PRO A 31 0.82 5.08 14.87
N ILE A 32 0.86 3.98 14.12
CA ILE A 32 1.62 3.83 12.88
C ILE A 32 0.70 3.25 11.79
N GLU A 33 0.79 3.80 10.59
CA GLU A 33 0.20 3.26 9.37
C GLU A 33 1.28 2.89 8.37
N THR A 34 1.03 1.87 7.57
CA THR A 34 1.82 1.54 6.39
C THR A 34 1.15 2.09 5.15
N LYS A 35 1.83 3.01 4.44
CA LYS A 35 1.44 3.47 3.11
C LYS A 35 2.20 2.69 2.05
N ILE A 36 1.47 2.15 1.09
CA ILE A 36 2.03 1.53 -0.11
C ILE A 36 1.72 2.46 -1.29
N ALA A 37 2.71 2.81 -2.10
CA ALA A 37 2.48 3.56 -3.33
C ALA A 37 3.23 2.97 -4.52
N VAL A 38 2.54 2.90 -5.65
CA VAL A 38 3.10 2.59 -6.97
C VAL A 38 3.21 3.91 -7.73
N LEU A 39 4.41 4.21 -8.21
CA LEU A 39 4.75 5.46 -8.89
C LEU A 39 5.03 5.16 -10.37
N ASP A 40 3.98 5.26 -11.18
CA ASP A 40 4.02 5.13 -12.64
C ASP A 40 3.08 6.16 -13.29
N GLU A 41 2.66 5.92 -14.53
CA GLU A 41 1.74 6.78 -15.29
C GLU A 41 0.33 6.89 -14.67
N ALA A 42 -0.07 5.90 -13.88
CA ALA A 42 -1.34 5.88 -13.14
C ALA A 42 -1.03 5.59 -11.67
N PRO A 43 -0.59 6.62 -10.90
CA PRO A 43 -0.17 6.43 -9.52
C PRO A 43 -1.28 5.78 -8.71
N ARG A 44 -0.91 4.89 -7.80
CA ARG A 44 -1.84 4.14 -6.93
C ARG A 44 -1.31 4.15 -5.50
N ARG A 45 -2.21 4.29 -4.53
CA ARG A 45 -1.85 4.29 -3.10
C ARG A 45 -2.81 3.44 -2.29
N TRP A 46 -2.32 2.82 -1.23
CA TRP A 46 -3.12 2.10 -0.25
C TRP A 46 -2.62 2.41 1.15
N THR A 47 -3.56 2.50 2.09
CA THR A 47 -3.27 2.70 3.51
C THR A 47 -3.63 1.43 4.29
N LEU A 48 -2.69 0.95 5.10
CA LEU A 48 -2.94 -0.07 6.11
C LEU A 48 -2.74 0.55 7.48
N HIS A 49 -3.75 0.44 8.36
CA HIS A 49 -3.72 0.98 9.72
C HIS A 49 -2.97 0.05 10.69
N ALA A 50 -1.74 -0.31 10.33
CA ALA A 50 -0.83 -1.14 11.12
C ALA A 50 0.62 -0.89 10.68
N PRO A 51 1.62 -1.09 11.56
CA PRO A 51 3.03 -1.09 11.16
C PRO A 51 3.34 -2.26 10.22
N VAL A 52 4.37 -2.11 9.39
CA VAL A 52 4.75 -3.07 8.35
C VAL A 52 5.08 -4.45 8.92
N SER A 53 5.57 -4.49 10.16
CA SER A 53 5.88 -5.74 10.88
C SER A 53 4.64 -6.55 11.28
N GLU A 54 3.47 -5.91 11.34
CA GLU A 54 2.19 -6.53 11.73
C GLU A 54 1.27 -6.75 10.52
N VAL A 55 1.70 -6.31 9.33
CA VAL A 55 0.95 -6.47 8.09
C VAL A 55 1.27 -7.84 7.48
N ASP A 56 0.24 -8.68 7.37
CA ASP A 56 0.31 -9.96 6.69
C ASP A 56 0.30 -9.79 5.16
N ASP A 57 1.18 -10.52 4.46
CA ASP A 57 1.25 -10.55 3.00
C ASP A 57 -0.08 -10.99 2.35
N GLU A 58 -0.86 -11.88 2.97
CA GLU A 58 -2.19 -12.28 2.48
C GLU A 58 -3.19 -11.12 2.54
N VAL A 59 -3.16 -10.33 3.62
CA VAL A 59 -3.99 -9.13 3.77
C VAL A 59 -3.63 -8.12 2.69
N VAL A 60 -2.34 -7.87 2.46
CA VAL A 60 -1.87 -6.98 1.39
C VAL A 60 -2.36 -7.48 0.04
N ARG A 61 -2.17 -8.77 -0.27
CA ARG A 61 -2.62 -9.36 -1.53
C ARG A 61 -4.13 -9.19 -1.72
N LYS A 62 -4.92 -9.42 -0.68
CA LYS A 62 -6.37 -9.24 -0.71
C LYS A 62 -6.76 -7.80 -1.01
N ILE A 63 -6.11 -6.82 -0.37
CA ILE A 63 -6.36 -5.39 -0.62
C ILE A 63 -6.03 -5.03 -2.07
N LEU A 64 -4.85 -5.41 -2.55
CA LEU A 64 -4.39 -5.11 -3.92
C LEU A 64 -5.27 -5.73 -5.00
N THR A 65 -5.80 -6.93 -4.75
CA THR A 65 -6.71 -7.61 -5.69
C THR A 65 -8.15 -7.10 -5.61
N THR A 66 -8.58 -6.59 -4.45
CA THR A 66 -9.93 -6.03 -4.28
C THR A 66 -10.04 -4.61 -4.82
N ARG A 67 -8.98 -3.80 -4.70
CA ARG A 67 -8.92 -2.42 -5.20
C ARG A 67 -7.58 -2.15 -5.90
N PRO A 68 -7.37 -2.68 -7.12
CA PRO A 68 -6.11 -2.53 -7.85
C PRO A 68 -5.78 -1.08 -8.26
N GLU A 69 -6.78 -0.20 -8.29
CA GLU A 69 -6.68 1.24 -8.55
C GLU A 69 -6.27 2.09 -7.32
N GLY A 70 -6.25 1.49 -6.13
CA GLY A 70 -5.92 2.19 -4.90
C GLY A 70 -6.93 3.25 -4.48
N GLU A 71 -6.58 4.03 -3.45
CA GLU A 71 -7.40 5.07 -2.83
C GLU A 71 -7.35 6.40 -3.60
N ASN A 72 -6.91 6.39 -4.85
CA ASN A 72 -6.74 7.60 -5.67
C ASN A 72 -8.03 8.11 -6.30
N GLU A 73 -9.20 7.57 -5.94
CA GLU A 73 -10.47 8.19 -6.34
C GLU A 73 -10.51 9.64 -5.86
N PRO A 74 -10.77 10.61 -6.75
CA PRO A 74 -10.95 11.99 -6.33
C PRO A 74 -12.14 12.04 -5.38
N ARG A 75 -11.87 12.46 -4.14
CA ARG A 75 -12.91 12.79 -3.17
C ARG A 75 -13.64 14.07 -3.58
#